data_AF-A0A958UY43-F1
#
_entry.id   AF-A0A958UY43-F1
#
_cell.length_a   1.000
_cell.length_b   1.000
_cell.length_c   1.000
_cell.angle_alpha   90.00
_cell.angle_beta   90.00
_cell.angle_gamma   90.00
#
_symmetry.space_group_name_H-M   'P 1'
#
loop_
_entity.id
_entity.type
_entity.pdbx_description
1 polymer ?
#
loop_
_entity_poly.entity_id
_entity_poly.type
_entity_poly.pdbx_seq_one_letter_code
_entity_poly.pdbx_strand_id
1 'polypeptide(L)' 'MLFTESEKKKPSEYQVLIINTIGLLSKIYKYADIVYVGGGFGVGIHNILEPATFSVPVLIGPNFKKFKEANDLVGLGA' A
#
# COMPACT_ATOMS: atom_id res chain seq x y z
N MET A 1 8.75 11.00 -10.24
CA MET A 1 9.90 11.64 -9.59
C MET A 1 9.73 13.13 -9.83
N LEU A 2 8.92 13.81 -8.99
CA LEU A 2 8.74 15.25 -9.07
C LEU A 2 9.70 15.90 -8.07
N PHE A 3 10.63 16.64 -8.67
CA PHE A 3 11.55 17.63 -8.15
C PHE A 3 11.55 17.87 -6.64
N THR A 4 12.69 17.47 -6.07
CA THR A 4 13.28 17.90 -4.81
C THR A 4 13.47 19.43 -4.79
N GLU A 5 12.44 20.18 -4.42
CA GLU A 5 12.65 21.42 -3.67
C GLU A 5 12.55 21.07 -2.19
N SER A 6 13.67 20.74 -1.57
CA SER A 6 13.72 20.66 -0.11
C SER A 6 13.67 22.10 0.42
N GLU A 7 12.47 22.60 0.70
CA GLU A 7 12.29 23.85 1.44
C GLU A 7 12.85 23.70 2.86
N LYS A 8 14.17 23.88 3.04
CA LYS A 8 14.93 24.09 4.31
C LYS A 8 14.68 23.13 5.50
N LYS A 9 13.75 22.17 5.40
CA LYS A 9 13.35 21.22 6.43
C LYS A 9 13.84 19.83 6.06
N LYS A 10 14.28 19.09 7.07
CA LYS A 10 14.73 17.71 6.91
C LYS A 10 13.52 16.82 6.59
N PRO A 11 13.69 15.75 5.79
CA PRO A 11 12.62 14.79 5.52
C PRO A 11 11.94 14.23 6.78
N SER A 12 12.69 14.11 7.88
CA SER A 12 12.19 13.67 9.19
C SER A 12 11.17 14.61 9.84
N GLU A 13 11.04 15.85 9.35
CA GLU A 13 10.07 16.83 9.86
C GLU A 13 8.69 16.69 9.19
N TYR A 14 8.56 15.82 8.20
CA TYR A 14 7.30 15.56 7.51
C TYR A 14 6.67 14.26 8.02
N GLN A 15 5.35 14.30 8.25
CA GLN A 15 4.58 13.12 8.65
C GLN A 15 4.04 12.33 7.46
N VAL A 16 3.94 12.96 6.29
CA VAL A 16 3.35 12.38 5.07
C VAL A 16 4.35 12.49 3.94
N LEU A 17 4.61 11.37 3.27
CA LEU A 17 5.45 11.28 2.09
C LEU A 17 4.60 10.86 0.89
N ILE A 18 4.49 11.74 -0.12
CA ILE A 18 3.77 11.45 -1.36
C ILE A 18 4.76 10.94 -2.40
N ILE A 19 4.54 9.72 -2.88
CA ILE A 19 5.39 9.09 -3.89
C ILE A 19 4.72 9.18 -5.26
N ASN A 20 5.16 10.12 -6.08
CA ASN A 20 4.70 10.25 -7.47
C ASN A 20 5.73 9.67 -8.46
N THR A 21 6.02 8.37 -8.35
CA THR A 21 6.96 7.67 -9.23
C THR A 21 6.47 6.25 -9.52
N ILE A 22 6.52 5.85 -10.79
CA ILE A 22 6.15 4.49 -11.24
C ILE A 22 7.25 3.50 -10.84
N GLY A 23 6.86 2.31 -10.38
CA GLY A 23 7.78 1.20 -10.09
C GLY A 23 8.47 1.22 -8.72
N LEU A 24 8.18 2.22 -7.86
CA LEU A 24 8.74 2.28 -6.51
C LEU A 24 7.87 1.58 -5.45
N LEU A 25 6.58 1.38 -5.74
CA LEU A 25 5.59 0.88 -4.77
C LEU A 25 6.00 -0.45 -4.13
N SER A 26 6.40 -1.44 -4.94
CA SER A 26 6.85 -2.76 -4.46
C SER A 26 8.08 -2.69 -3.55
N LYS A 27 8.95 -1.68 -3.73
CA LYS A 27 10.13 -1.47 -2.88
C LYS A 27 9.80 -0.78 -1.55
N ILE A 28 8.66 -0.10 -1.48
CA ILE A 28 8.25 0.64 -0.28
C ILE A 28 7.49 -0.28 0.68
N TYR A 29 6.74 -1.26 0.17
CA TYR A 29 5.98 -2.18 1.01
C TYR A 29 6.83 -2.88 2.08
N LYS A 30 8.06 -3.27 1.77
CA LYS A 30 8.98 -3.88 2.75
C LYS A 30 9.37 -2.97 3.94
N TYR A 31 9.10 -1.67 3.86
CA TYR A 31 9.39 -0.72 4.94
C TYR A 31 8.13 -0.31 5.71
N ALA A 32 6.96 -0.82 5.32
CA ALA A 32 5.70 -0.49 5.97
C ALA A 32 5.43 -1.44 7.13
N ASP A 33 4.91 -0.89 8.23
CA ASP A 33 4.39 -1.70 9.34
C ASP A 33 2.98 -2.23 9.03
N ILE A 34 2.19 -1.46 8.28
CA ILE A 34 0.83 -1.78 7.83
C ILE A 34 0.62 -1.17 6.45
N VAL A 35 -0.06 -1.88 5.55
CA VAL A 35 -0.41 -1.41 4.21
C VAL A 35 -1.91 -1.34 4.06
N TYR A 36 -2.42 -0.22 3.55
CA TYR A 36 -3.80 -0.14 3.06
C TYR A 36 -3.80 -0.13 1.52
N VAL A 37 -4.50 -1.09 0.93
CA VAL A 37 -4.67 -1.17 -0.53
C VAL A 37 -6.01 -0.56 -0.91
N GLY A 38 -5.94 0.50 -1.72
CA GLY A 38 -7.10 1.24 -2.20
C GLY A 38 -7.99 0.43 -3.16
N GLY A 39 -9.08 1.08 -3.58
CA GLY A 39 -10.08 0.50 -4.49
C GLY A 39 -11.22 -0.23 -3.78
N GLY A 40 -10.98 -0.83 -2.61
CA GLY A 40 -11.97 -1.64 -1.89
C GLY A 40 -13.23 -0.91 -1.39
N PHE A 41 -13.33 0.41 -1.53
CA PHE A 41 -14.58 1.17 -1.32
C PHE A 41 -15.33 1.53 -2.62
N GLY A 42 -14.68 1.31 -3.77
CA GLY A 42 -15.24 1.54 -5.10
C GLY A 42 -15.59 0.22 -5.79
N VAL A 43 -15.17 0.10 -7.05
CA VAL A 43 -15.53 -1.01 -7.95
C VAL A 43 -14.82 -2.33 -7.65
N GLY A 44 -13.73 -2.32 -6.86
CA GLY A 44 -12.95 -3.51 -6.54
C GLY A 44 -11.56 -3.18 -6.01
N ILE A 45 -10.75 -4.17 -5.66
CA ILE A 45 -9.44 -3.96 -5.02
C ILE A 45 -8.28 -3.90 -6.02
N HIS A 46 -7.21 -3.20 -5.64
CA HIS A 46 -5.91 -3.26 -6.34
C HIS A 46 -5.08 -4.47 -5.89
N ASN A 47 -3.82 -4.55 -6.37
CA ASN A 47 -2.93 -5.68 -6.09
C ASN A 47 -2.55 -5.76 -4.60
N ILE A 48 -3.13 -6.74 -3.92
CA ILE A 48 -2.88 -7.06 -2.51
C ILE A 48 -1.76 -8.08 -2.30
N LEU A 49 -1.33 -8.78 -3.36
CA LEU A 49 -0.32 -9.83 -3.24
C LEU A 49 1.08 -9.24 -3.06
N GLU A 50 1.38 -8.13 -3.74
CA GLU A 50 2.65 -7.42 -3.59
C GLU A 50 3.00 -7.09 -2.13
N PRO A 51 2.15 -6.42 -1.33
CA PRO A 51 2.45 -6.17 0.08
C PRO A 51 2.44 -7.44 0.94
N ALA A 52 1.55 -8.39 0.65
CA ALA A 52 1.48 -9.66 1.39
C ALA A 52 2.78 -10.48 1.27
N THR A 53 3.52 -10.38 0.16
CA THR A 53 4.83 -11.05 0.01
C THR A 53 5.89 -10.58 1.01
N PHE A 54 5.74 -9.38 1.58
CA PHE A 54 6.67 -8.82 2.56
C PHE A 54 6.27 -9.09 4.01
N SER A 55 5.27 -9.97 4.25
CA SER A 55 4.74 -10.28 5.59
C SER A 55 4.24 -9.04 6.34
N VAL A 56 3.77 -8.04 5.60
CA VAL A 56 3.18 -6.82 6.17
C VAL A 56 1.66 -6.98 6.19
N PRO A 57 0.99 -6.72 7.33
CA PRO A 57 -0.47 -6.75 7.42
C PRO A 57 -1.14 -5.86 6.37
N VAL A 58 -2.11 -6.41 5.63
CA VAL A 58 -2.79 -5.73 4.52
C VAL A 58 -4.25 -5.43 4.86
N LEU A 59 -4.60 -4.14 4.87
CA LEU A 59 -5.95 -3.65 5.05
C LEU A 59 -6.59 -3.37 3.68
N ILE A 60 -7.84 -3.82 3.51
CA ILE A 60 -8.63 -3.62 2.29
C ILE A 60 -10.03 -3.14 2.63
N GLY A 61 -10.64 -2.38 1.71
CA GLY A 61 -12.03 -1.97 1.83
C GLY A 61 -13.01 -3.14 1.64
N PRO A 62 -14.30 -2.95 2.01
CA PRO A 62 -15.30 -4.03 2.10
C PRO A 62 -15.66 -4.73 0.77
N ASN A 63 -15.40 -4.09 -0.37
CA ASN A 63 -15.74 -4.59 -1.70
C ASN A 63 -14.67 -5.53 -2.28
N PHE A 64 -14.15 -6.47 -1.48
CA PHE A 64 -13.14 -7.44 -1.92
C PHE A 64 -13.72 -8.82 -2.29
N LYS A 65 -14.99 -9.08 -1.96
CA LYS A 65 -15.61 -10.42 -2.04
C LYS A 65 -15.55 -11.08 -3.42
N LYS A 66 -15.42 -10.28 -4.49
CA LYS A 66 -15.31 -10.78 -5.88
C LYS A 66 -13.91 -11.30 -6.23
N PHE A 67 -12.92 -11.03 -5.40
CA PHE A 67 -11.51 -11.36 -5.64
C PHE A 67 -11.13 -12.54 -4.78
N LYS A 68 -10.84 -13.67 -5.42
CA LYS A 68 -10.50 -14.91 -4.71
C LYS A 68 -9.28 -14.72 -3.82
N GLU A 69 -8.27 -14.02 -4.33
CA GLU A 69 -7.01 -13.74 -3.63
C GLU A 69 -7.24 -13.01 -2.31
N ALA A 70 -8.18 -12.06 -2.27
CA ALA A 70 -8.52 -11.34 -1.04
C ALA A 70 -9.26 -12.21 -0.04
N ASN A 71 -10.21 -13.03 -0.52
CA ASN A 71 -10.91 -13.95 0.35
C ASN A 71 -9.94 -14.98 0.95
N ASP A 72 -8.99 -15.48 0.14
CA ASP A 72 -7.96 -16.42 0.57
C ASP A 72 -7.03 -15.76 1.61
N LEU A 73 -6.56 -14.53 1.36
CA LEU A 73 -5.72 -13.76 2.31
C LEU A 73 -6.43 -13.50 3.64
N VAL A 74 -7.69 -13.07 3.60
CA VAL A 74 -8.50 -12.84 4.81
C VAL A 74 -8.74 -14.16 5.56
N GLY A 75 -8.96 -15.26 4.85
CA GLY A 75 -9.13 -16.59 5.45
C GLY A 75 -7.87 -17.11 6.14
N LEU A 76 -6.69 -16.71 5.68
CA LEU A 76 -5.41 -17.03 6.30
C LEU A 76 -5.10 -16.19 7.55
N GLY A 77 -5.86 -15.13 7.81
CA GLY A 77 -5.62 -14.20 8.92
C GLY A 77 -4.33 -13.38 8.77
N ALA A 78 -3.90 -13.20 7.52
CA ALA A 78 -2.73 -12.40 7.15
C ALA A 78 -3.05 -10.90 7.01
#